data_AF-A0A0B1P1T8-F1
#
_entry.id   AF-A0A0B1P1T8-F1
#
_cell.length_a   1.000
_cell.length_b   1.000
_cell.length_c   1.000
_cell.angle_alpha   90.00
_cell.angle_beta   90.00
_cell.angle_gamma   90.00
#
_symmetry.space_group_name_H-M   'P 1'
#
loop_
_entity.id
_entity.type
_entity.pdbx_description
1 polymer ?
#
loop_
_entity_poly.entity_id
_entity_poly.type
_entity_poly.pdbx_seq_one_letter_code
_entity_poly.pdbx_strand_id
1 'polypeptide(L)'
;MSHGFDVACVLKHSLDKILEHNISIVICIDSLSLYECLVKLGNTHEKRLMIDISAIRQAYERREIAEIIWITGESNPADAMTKNRANEALNQIIDTNKLNLRAAAWVEREYNVEL
;
A
#
# COMPACT_ATOMS: atom_id res chain seq x y z
N MET A 1 10.15 5.06 1.25
CA MET A 1 8.80 4.45 1.19
C MET A 1 7.79 5.47 0.68
N SER A 2 7.86 6.71 1.17
CA SER A 2 7.04 7.85 0.73
C SER A 2 6.99 8.06 -0.80
N HIS A 3 8.09 7.85 -1.53
CA HIS A 3 8.11 8.07 -2.98
C HIS A 3 7.01 7.31 -3.76
N GLY A 4 6.77 6.04 -3.44
CA GLY A 4 5.73 5.25 -4.12
C GLY A 4 4.33 5.78 -3.82
N PHE A 5 4.11 6.27 -2.59
CA PHE A 5 2.86 6.90 -2.18
C PHE A 5 2.65 8.25 -2.89
N ASP A 6 3.69 9.08 -3.01
CA ASP A 6 3.61 10.35 -3.73
C ASP A 6 3.21 10.15 -5.20
N VAL A 7 3.83 9.18 -5.87
CA VAL A 7 3.48 8.81 -7.26
C VAL A 7 2.03 8.34 -7.34
N ALA A 8 1.59 7.49 -6.39
CA ALA A 8 0.20 7.02 -6.35
C ALA A 8 -0.79 8.18 -6.17
N CYS A 9 -0.49 9.17 -5.31
CA CYS A 9 -1.32 10.36 -5.12
C CYS A 9 -1.44 11.20 -6.40
N VAL A 10 -0.34 11.40 -7.13
CA VAL A 10 -0.36 12.14 -8.40
C VAL A 10 -1.17 11.40 -9.46
N LEU A 11 -1.01 10.07 -9.56
CA LEU A 11 -1.78 9.24 -10.47
C LEU A 11 -3.26 9.25 -10.12
N LYS A 12 -3.60 9.05 -8.84
CA LYS A 12 -4.97 9.13 -8.33
C LYS A 12 -5.60 10.47 -8.71
N HIS A 13 -4.96 11.60 -8.38
CA HIS A 13 -5.49 12.93 -8.71
C HIS A 13 -5.72 13.13 -10.21
N SER A 14 -4.84 12.58 -11.05
CA SER A 14 -4.98 12.66 -12.50
C SER A 14 -6.15 11.81 -12.99
N LEU A 15 -6.27 10.58 -12.49
CA LEU A 15 -7.34 9.67 -12.85
C LEU A 15 -8.70 10.11 -12.31
N ASP A 16 -8.77 10.67 -11.09
CA ASP A 16 -9.98 11.22 -10.50
C ASP A 16 -10.59 12.31 -11.40
N LYS A 17 -9.72 13.16 -11.98
CA LYS A 17 -10.13 14.21 -12.92
C LYS A 17 -10.59 13.67 -14.27
N ILE A 18 -9.95 12.61 -14.77
CA ILE A 18 -10.27 12.02 -16.08
C ILE A 18 -11.55 11.19 -16.01
N LEU A 19 -11.74 10.44 -14.93
CA LEU A 19 -12.82 9.47 -14.77
C LEU A 19 -14.01 10.04 -13.99
N GLU A 20 -13.89 11.25 -13.45
CA GLU A 20 -14.90 11.91 -12.60
C GLU A 20 -15.35 11.02 -11.42
N HIS A 21 -14.43 10.21 -10.91
CA HIS A 21 -14.67 9.23 -9.85
C HIS A 21 -13.58 9.27 -8.81
N ASN A 22 -13.90 8.98 -7.55
CA ASN A 22 -12.89 8.96 -6.48
C ASN A 22 -12.20 7.60 -6.43
N ILE A 23 -10.95 7.53 -6.87
CA ILE A 23 -10.17 6.30 -6.85
C ILE A 23 -9.54 6.13 -5.48
N SER A 24 -9.72 4.97 -4.87
CA SER A 24 -9.11 4.67 -3.58
C SER A 24 -7.67 4.17 -3.75
N ILE A 25 -6.77 4.61 -2.87
CA ILE A 25 -5.39 4.08 -2.78
C ILE A 25 -5.35 3.00 -1.71
N VAL A 26 -4.80 1.83 -2.06
CA VAL A 26 -4.54 0.72 -1.13
C VAL A 26 -3.04 0.45 -1.11
N ILE A 27 -2.45 0.40 0.09
CA ILE A 27 -1.04 0.07 0.28
C ILE A 27 -0.91 -1.42 0.62
N CYS A 28 -0.13 -2.15 -0.17
CA CYS A 28 0.18 -3.55 0.09
C CYS A 28 1.64 -3.71 0.50
N ILE A 29 1.90 -4.47 1.57
CA ILE A 29 3.22 -4.62 2.17
C ILE A 29 3.48 -6.09 2.43
N ASP A 30 4.67 -6.58 2.11
CA ASP A 30 5.07 -7.97 2.37
C ASP A 30 5.96 -8.12 3.62
N SER A 31 6.57 -7.03 4.08
CA SER A 31 7.31 -6.96 5.34
C SER A 31 6.35 -6.85 6.55
N LEU A 32 6.25 -7.93 7.33
CA LEU A 32 5.44 -7.95 8.56
C LEU A 32 5.88 -6.88 9.56
N SER A 33 7.18 -6.70 9.78
CA SER A 33 7.69 -5.70 10.72
C SER A 33 7.30 -4.28 10.31
N LEU A 34 7.31 -3.98 9.01
CA LEU A 34 6.85 -2.69 8.52
C LEU A 34 5.33 -2.52 8.66
N TYR A 35 4.55 -3.57 8.33
CA TYR A 35 3.11 -3.56 8.54
C TYR A 35 2.77 -3.29 10.01
N GLU A 36 3.42 -3.98 10.94
CA GLU A 36 3.24 -3.74 12.38
C GLU A 36 3.65 -2.32 12.78
N CYS A 37 4.73 -1.77 12.23
CA CYS A 37 5.11 -0.37 12.45
C CYS A 37 4.10 0.63 11.87
N LEU A 38 3.31 0.29 10.86
CA LEU A 38 2.28 1.20 10.33
C LEU A 38 0.99 1.11 11.12
N VAL A 39 0.55 -0.11 11.43
CA VAL A 39 -0.74 -0.41 12.05
C VAL A 39 -0.71 -0.31 13.57
N LYS A 40 0.32 -0.88 14.21
CA LYS A 40 0.49 -0.82 15.66
C LYS A 40 1.35 0.39 15.99
N LEU A 41 1.26 0.92 17.21
CA LEU A 41 2.18 1.93 17.78
C LEU A 41 3.61 1.36 17.99
N GLY A 42 4.07 0.49 17.09
CA GLY A 42 5.45 0.01 17.05
C GLY A 42 6.40 1.17 16.83
N ASN A 43 7.54 1.13 17.50
CA ASN A 43 8.60 2.10 17.36
C ASN A 43 9.70 1.56 16.43
N THR A 44 10.34 2.46 15.70
CA THR A 44 11.59 2.19 14.99
C THR A 44 12.58 3.26 15.40
N HIS A 45 13.86 2.89 15.52
CA HIS A 45 14.93 3.83 15.86
C HIS A 45 15.53 4.53 14.63
N GLU A 46 15.13 4.12 13.42
CA GLU A 46 15.61 4.72 12.18
C GLU A 46 14.82 6.00 11.87
N LYS A 47 15.51 7.14 11.97
CA LYS A 47 14.89 8.47 11.94
C LYS A 47 14.17 8.77 10.61
N ARG A 48 14.70 8.33 9.47
CA ARG A 48 14.07 8.59 8.16
C ARG A 48 12.80 7.77 7.99
N LEU A 49 12.81 6.52 8.44
CA LEU A 49 11.68 5.60 8.41
C LEU A 49 10.57 6.08 9.35
N MET A 50 10.91 6.66 10.51
CA MET A 50 9.91 7.31 11.37
C MET A 50 9.14 8.42 10.64
N ILE A 51 9.82 9.23 9.83
CA ILE A 51 9.20 10.31 9.05
C ILE A 51 8.25 9.71 8.00
N ASP A 52 8.72 8.74 7.22
CA ASP A 52 7.92 8.05 6.20
C ASP A 52 6.69 7.36 6.82
N ILE A 53 6.85 6.64 7.93
CA ILE A 53 5.75 5.98 8.66
C ILE A 53 4.73 7.01 9.15
N SER A 54 5.20 8.12 9.72
CA SER A 54 4.31 9.17 10.24
C SER A 54 3.49 9.82 9.13
N ALA A 55 4.10 10.06 7.96
CA ALA A 55 3.39 10.59 6.79
C ALA A 55 2.31 9.62 6.30
N ILE A 56 2.63 8.33 6.18
CA ILE A 56 1.66 7.31 5.74
C ILE A 56 0.53 7.15 6.75
N ARG A 57 0.83 7.13 8.06
CA ARG A 57 -0.21 7.08 9.10
C ARG A 57 -1.16 8.28 9.04
N GLN A 58 -0.62 9.50 8.87
CA GLN A 58 -1.45 10.70 8.72
C GLN A 58 -2.34 10.64 7.47
N ALA A 59 -1.80 10.19 6.33
CA ALA A 59 -2.58 9.99 5.10
C ALA A 59 -3.67 8.93 5.29
N TYR A 60 -3.38 7.86 6.03
CA TYR A 60 -4.34 6.82 6.38
C TYR A 60 -5.46 7.36 7.28
N GLU A 61 -5.13 8.15 8.31
CA GLU A 61 -6.09 8.83 9.19
C GLU A 61 -6.99 9.81 8.43
N ARG A 62 -6.43 10.55 7.45
CA ARG A 62 -7.14 11.49 6.58
C ARG A 62 -7.98 10.84 5.49
N ARG A 63 -8.01 9.51 5.39
CA ARG A 63 -8.68 8.74 4.34
C ARG A 63 -8.14 9.01 2.93
N GLU A 64 -6.89 9.44 2.81
CA GLU A 64 -6.18 9.50 1.53
C GLU A 64 -5.76 8.09 1.08
N ILE A 65 -5.46 7.21 2.06
CA ILE A 65 -5.26 5.77 1.89
C ILE A 65 -6.48 5.05 2.48
N ALA A 66 -7.15 4.25 1.66
CA ALA A 66 -8.29 3.46 2.10
C ALA A 66 -7.84 2.33 3.03
N GLU A 67 -6.90 1.50 2.57
CA GLU A 67 -6.48 0.28 3.26
C GLU A 67 -4.96 0.10 3.26
N ILE A 68 -4.47 -0.54 4.33
CA ILE A 68 -3.11 -1.05 4.43
C ILE A 68 -3.24 -2.56 4.66
N ILE A 69 -2.70 -3.33 3.72
CA ILE A 69 -2.85 -4.78 3.67
C ILE A 69 -1.46 -5.43 3.76
N TRP A 70 -1.31 -6.36 4.68
CA TRP A 70 -0.17 -7.27 4.70
C TRP A 70 -0.43 -8.41 3.72
N ILE A 71 0.48 -8.60 2.76
CA ILE A 71 0.41 -9.63 1.72
C ILE A 71 1.59 -10.59 1.84
N THR A 72 1.45 -11.79 1.27
CA THR A 72 2.61 -12.68 1.17
C THR A 72 3.58 -12.19 0.09
N GLY A 73 4.89 -12.20 0.38
CA GLY A 73 5.92 -11.75 -0.57
C GLY A 73 5.91 -12.50 -1.91
N GLU A 74 5.49 -13.78 -1.91
CA GLU A 74 5.32 -14.56 -3.14
C GLU A 74 4.28 -13.96 -4.11
N SER A 75 3.27 -13.28 -3.57
CA SER A 75 2.22 -12.62 -4.36
C SER A 75 2.54 -11.17 -4.71
N ASN A 76 3.67 -10.63 -4.23
CA ASN A 76 4.03 -9.23 -4.40
C ASN A 76 4.82 -9.02 -5.70
N PRO A 77 4.26 -8.40 -6.76
CA PRO A 77 5.00 -8.13 -7.98
C PRO A 77 6.13 -7.09 -7.79
N ALA A 78 6.04 -6.24 -6.76
CA ALA A 78 7.08 -5.25 -6.47
C ALA A 78 8.39 -5.91 -5.98
N ASP A 79 8.32 -7.12 -5.43
CA ASP A 79 9.50 -7.88 -5.02
C ASP A 79 10.43 -8.15 -6.22
N ALA A 80 9.88 -8.45 -7.40
CA ALA A 80 10.65 -8.61 -8.64
C ALA A 80 11.32 -7.30 -9.11
N MET A 81 10.79 -6.14 -8.75
CA MET A 81 11.37 -4.85 -9.12
C MET A 81 12.53 -4.44 -8.22
N THR A 82 12.63 -5.01 -7.02
CA THR A 82 13.71 -4.72 -6.05
C THR A 82 14.82 -5.76 -6.07
N LYS A 83 14.63 -6.86 -6.80
CA LYS A 83 15.57 -7.97 -6.94
C LYS A 83 15.98 -8.16 -8.40
N ASN A 84 17.14 -8.78 -8.61
CA ASN A 84 17.64 -9.08 -9.96
C ASN A 84 16.96 -10.32 -10.61
N ARG A 85 15.83 -10.79 -10.09
CA ARG A 85 15.14 -11.99 -10.55
C ARG A 85 13.65 -11.71 -10.69
N ALA A 86 13.09 -12.07 -11.84
CA ALA A 86 11.64 -12.07 -12.05
C ALA A 86 10.94 -13.02 -11.07
N ASN A 87 9.75 -12.64 -10.61
CA ASN A 87 8.91 -13.48 -9.77
C ASN A 87 7.63 -13.88 -10.51
N GLU A 88 7.00 -14.92 -10.00
CA GLU A 88 5.79 -15.48 -10.58
C GLU A 88 4.63 -14.48 -10.55
N ALA A 89 4.52 -13.65 -9.50
CA ALA A 89 3.51 -12.61 -9.40
C ALA A 89 3.58 -11.59 -10.56
N LEU A 90 4.79 -11.18 -10.95
CA LEU A 90 4.98 -10.28 -12.08
C LEU A 90 4.62 -10.95 -13.42
N ASN A 91 5.04 -12.21 -13.61
CA ASN A 91 4.69 -12.97 -14.82
C ASN A 91 3.17 -13.09 -14.97
N GLN A 92 2.45 -13.41 -13.89
CA GLN A 92 1.00 -13.52 -13.91
C GLN A 92 0.30 -12.22 -14.30
N ILE A 93 0.81 -11.07 -13.83
CA ILE A 93 0.26 -9.77 -14.22
C ILE A 93 0.47 -9.53 -15.71
N ILE A 94 1.65 -9.85 -16.25
CA ILE A 94 1.96 -9.68 -17.68
C ILE A 94 1.07 -10.59 -18.53
N ASP A 95 0.94 -11.86 -18.15
CA ASP A 95 0.25 -12.87 -18.95
C ASP A 95 -1.28 -12.74 -18.88
N THR A 96 -1.82 -12.30 -17.75
CA THR A 96 -3.28 -12.32 -17.50
C THR A 96 -3.91 -10.95 -17.34
N ASN A 97 -3.09 -9.89 -17.21
CA ASN A 97 -3.52 -8.55 -16.83
C ASN A 97 -4.33 -8.52 -15.52
N LYS A 98 -4.10 -9.48 -14.62
CA LYS A 98 -4.76 -9.58 -13.32
C LYS A 98 -3.73 -9.53 -12.21
N LEU A 99 -4.01 -8.68 -11.22
CA LEU A 99 -3.26 -8.62 -9.98
C LEU A 99 -3.89 -9.58 -8.98
N ASN A 100 -3.14 -10.60 -8.55
CA ASN A 100 -3.60 -11.59 -7.58
C ASN A 100 -2.76 -11.52 -6.30
N LEU A 101 -3.20 -10.70 -5.35
CA LEU A 101 -2.52 -10.53 -4.05
C LEU A 101 -3.09 -11.50 -3.03
N ARG A 102 -2.21 -12.12 -2.24
CA ARG A 102 -2.59 -12.99 -1.12
C ARG A 102 -2.54 -12.18 0.17
N ALA A 103 -3.68 -11.60 0.55
CA ALA A 103 -3.82 -10.89 1.82
C ALA A 103 -3.70 -11.84 3.02
N ALA A 104 -2.85 -11.49 3.97
CA ALA A 104 -2.60 -12.23 5.20
C ALA A 104 -3.14 -11.50 6.44
N ALA A 105 -3.16 -10.15 6.43
CA ALA A 105 -3.84 -9.33 7.42
C ALA A 105 -4.21 -7.96 6.85
N TRP A 106 -5.22 -7.32 7.41
CA TRP A 106 -5.59 -5.94 7.10
C TRP A 106 -6.10 -5.25 8.36
N VAL A 107 -6.20 -3.92 8.30
CA VAL A 107 -6.79 -3.12 9.37
C VAL A 107 -8.29 -2.98 9.11
N GLU A 108 -9.09 -3.53 10.00
CA GLU A 108 -10.53 -3.31 9.99
C GLU A 108 -10.84 -1.90 10.53
N ARG A 109 -11.67 -1.15 9.81
CA ARG A 109 -12.15 0.16 10.26
C ARG A 109 -13.67 0.16 10.27
N GLU A 110 -14.23 0.67 11.35
CA GLU A 110 -15.67 0.94 11.45
C GLU A 110 -16.02 2.15 10.56
N TYR A 111 -16.88 1.92 9.57
CA TYR A 111 -17.49 3.01 8.83
C TYR A 111 -18.63 3.57 9.67
N ASN A 112 -18.35 4.61 10.46
CA ASN A 112 -19.40 5.42 11.05
C ASN A 112 -20.13 6.14 9.90
N VAL A 113 -21.25 5.57 9.48
CA VAL A 113 -22.22 6.24 8.62
C VAL A 113 -23.00 7.16 9.56
N GLU A 114 -22.61 8.44 9.62
CA GLU A 114 -23.50 9.45 10.20
C GLU A 114 -24.75 9.53 9.31
N LEU A 115 -25.88 9.06 9.85
CA LEU A 115 -27.21 9.12 9.26
C LEU A 115 -27.80 10.54 9.38
#